data_AF-A0A948CTJ3-F1
#
_entry.id   AF-A0A948CTJ3-F1
#
_cell.length_a   1.000
_cell.length_b   1.000
_cell.length_c   1.000
_cell.angle_alpha   90.00
_cell.angle_beta   90.00
_cell.angle_gamma   90.00
#
_symmetry.space_group_name_H-M   'P 1'
#
loop_
_entity.id
_entity.type
_entity.pdbx_description
1 polymer ?
#
loop_
_entity_poly.entity_id
_entity_poly.type
_entity_poly.pdbx_seq_one_letter_code
_entity_poly.pdbx_strand_id
1 'polypeptide(L)'
;GESAYYAPGPDSICMPHIDSFTGTKTSSATECYYSVLLHELTHWTGSKTRLGRLKSAPFGSPEYAREELVAEIGAAFLCTDLGISVEPREDHAKYLNGWLKALKDDKRLIVNAAAAAGKACDLLHSLQTQQQQEAVA
;
A
#
# COMPACT_ATOMS: atom_id res chain seq x y z
N GLY A 1 -18.09 4.84 2.44
CA GLY A 1 -17.80 6.18 3.01
C GLY A 1 -17.06 6.99 1.96
N GLU A 2 -16.83 8.28 2.20
CA GLU A 2 -16.12 9.15 1.24
C GLU A 2 -14.60 8.95 1.24
N SER A 3 -14.04 8.17 2.16
CA SER A 3 -12.60 7.95 2.30
C SER A 3 -12.26 6.45 2.30
N ALA A 4 -11.08 6.13 1.75
CA ALA A 4 -10.48 4.81 1.81
C ALA A 4 -9.80 4.60 3.17
N TYR A 5 -9.91 3.41 3.73
CA TYR A 5 -9.18 2.99 4.93
C TYR A 5 -9.30 1.48 5.17
N TYR A 6 -8.25 0.88 5.72
CA TYR A 6 -8.35 -0.39 6.44
C TYR A 6 -8.86 -0.17 7.87
N ALA A 7 -9.87 -0.93 8.27
CA ALA A 7 -10.43 -0.91 9.62
C ALA A 7 -9.98 -2.16 10.41
N PRO A 8 -9.01 -2.04 11.35
CA PRO A 8 -8.45 -3.20 12.06
C PRO A 8 -9.44 -3.93 12.96
N GLY A 9 -10.46 -3.22 13.48
CA GLY A 9 -11.49 -3.80 14.34
C GLY A 9 -12.38 -4.83 13.62
N PRO A 10 -13.13 -4.41 12.57
CA PRO A 10 -13.93 -5.33 11.76
C PRO A 10 -13.10 -6.17 10.75
N ASP A 11 -11.80 -5.90 10.64
CA ASP A 11 -10.88 -6.52 9.68
C ASP A 11 -11.33 -6.40 8.21
N SER A 12 -11.75 -5.20 7.82
CA SER A 12 -12.29 -4.92 6.47
C SER A 12 -11.68 -3.66 5.86
N ILE A 13 -11.60 -3.61 4.54
CA ILE A 13 -11.21 -2.41 3.79
C ILE A 13 -12.48 -1.69 3.33
N CYS A 14 -12.56 -0.39 3.61
CA CYS A 14 -13.55 0.50 3.02
C CYS A 14 -12.92 1.25 1.85
N MET A 15 -13.62 1.27 0.72
CA MET A 15 -13.28 2.08 -0.45
C MET A 15 -14.42 3.04 -0.78
N PRO A 16 -14.14 4.26 -1.26
CA PRO A 16 -15.12 5.09 -1.96
C PRO A 16 -15.65 4.37 -3.21
N HIS A 17 -16.78 4.85 -3.74
CA HIS A 17 -17.29 4.34 -5.01
C HIS A 17 -16.25 4.56 -6.11
N ILE A 18 -16.12 3.61 -7.05
CA ILE A 18 -15.10 3.68 -8.10
C ILE A 18 -15.21 4.95 -8.95
N ASP A 19 -16.43 5.43 -9.19
CA ASP A 19 -16.70 6.68 -9.95
C ASP A 19 -16.22 7.95 -9.24
N SER A 20 -15.88 7.87 -7.94
CA SER A 20 -15.29 9.00 -7.20
C SER A 20 -13.81 9.20 -7.52
N PHE A 21 -13.17 8.25 -8.21
CA PHE A 21 -11.77 8.34 -8.60
C PHE A 21 -11.64 8.98 -9.97
N THR A 22 -10.66 9.88 -10.11
CA THR A 22 -10.35 10.56 -11.38
C THR A 22 -8.92 10.25 -11.79
N GLY A 23 -8.66 10.24 -13.10
CA GLY A 23 -7.31 10.13 -13.62
C GLY A 23 -6.47 11.37 -13.28
N THR A 24 -5.15 11.18 -13.34
CA THR A 24 -4.15 12.25 -13.30
C THR A 24 -3.54 12.41 -14.69
N LYS A 25 -2.47 13.21 -14.84
CA LYS A 25 -1.73 13.30 -16.11
C LYS A 25 -1.05 11.98 -16.50
N THR A 26 -0.73 11.14 -15.52
CA THR A 26 0.12 9.95 -15.66
C THR A 26 -0.61 8.66 -15.26
N SER A 27 -1.86 8.75 -14.80
CA SER A 27 -2.64 7.58 -14.40
C SER A 27 -4.11 7.70 -14.75
N SER A 28 -4.74 6.59 -15.13
CA SER A 28 -6.18 6.50 -15.32
C SER A 28 -6.94 6.50 -13.98
N ALA A 29 -8.24 6.77 -14.00
CA ALA A 29 -9.10 6.68 -12.81
C ALA A 29 -9.05 5.28 -12.17
N THR A 30 -9.03 4.24 -13.01
CA THR A 30 -8.94 2.83 -12.58
C THR A 30 -7.62 2.55 -11.87
N GLU A 31 -6.51 3.06 -12.38
CA GLU A 31 -5.19 2.92 -11.74
C GLU A 31 -5.15 3.65 -10.39
N CYS A 32 -5.77 4.84 -10.29
CA CYS A 32 -5.95 5.53 -9.01
C CYS A 32 -6.73 4.69 -8.00
N TYR A 33 -7.83 4.10 -8.42
CA TYR A 33 -8.65 3.25 -7.56
C TYR A 33 -7.83 2.06 -7.02
N TYR A 34 -7.17 1.32 -7.91
CA TYR A 34 -6.41 0.14 -7.50
C TYR A 34 -5.17 0.50 -6.69
N SER A 35 -4.50 1.61 -6.98
CA SER A 35 -3.36 2.07 -6.16
C SER A 35 -3.78 2.33 -4.72
N VAL A 36 -4.93 2.97 -4.49
CA VAL A 36 -5.46 3.20 -3.15
C VAL A 36 -5.91 1.90 -2.51
N LEU A 37 -6.57 1.02 -3.25
CA LEU A 37 -6.95 -0.30 -2.73
C LEU A 37 -5.73 -1.11 -2.27
N LEU A 38 -4.63 -1.09 -3.03
CA LEU A 38 -3.40 -1.82 -2.70
C LEU A 38 -2.67 -1.20 -1.50
N HIS A 39 -2.76 0.12 -1.32
CA HIS A 39 -2.32 0.78 -0.09
C HIS A 39 -3.08 0.23 1.12
N GLU A 40 -4.41 0.23 1.08
CA GLU A 40 -5.22 -0.29 2.19
C GLU A 40 -5.05 -1.80 2.39
N LEU A 41 -4.81 -2.55 1.30
CA LEU A 41 -4.52 -3.97 1.37
C LEU A 41 -3.16 -4.23 2.02
N THR A 42 -2.18 -3.35 1.80
CA THR A 42 -0.89 -3.41 2.50
C THR A 42 -1.07 -3.16 3.99
N HIS A 43 -1.90 -2.20 4.40
CA HIS A 43 -2.29 -2.04 5.81
C HIS A 43 -2.99 -3.27 6.37
N TRP A 44 -3.91 -3.85 5.60
CA TRP A 44 -4.61 -5.08 5.98
C TRP A 44 -3.60 -6.18 6.34
N THR A 45 -2.54 -6.40 5.56
CA THR A 45 -1.51 -7.40 5.92
C THR A 45 -0.85 -7.17 7.29
N GLY A 46 -0.86 -5.93 7.80
CA GLY A 46 -0.24 -5.54 9.05
C GLY A 46 -1.02 -5.94 10.31
N SER A 47 -2.22 -6.49 10.20
CA SER A 47 -3.03 -6.87 11.37
C SER A 47 -2.35 -7.90 12.28
N LYS A 48 -2.84 -8.01 13.51
CA LYS A 48 -2.31 -8.92 14.53
C LYS A 48 -2.33 -10.40 14.13
N THR A 49 -3.28 -10.82 13.31
CA THR A 49 -3.42 -12.22 12.85
C THR A 49 -2.59 -12.53 11.60
N ARG A 50 -1.93 -11.52 11.02
CA ARG A 50 -1.10 -11.65 9.81
C ARG A 50 0.34 -11.28 10.13
N LEU A 51 0.82 -10.11 9.72
CA LEU A 51 2.22 -9.70 9.93
C LEU A 51 2.47 -8.94 11.24
N GLY A 52 1.41 -8.60 11.99
CA GLY A 52 1.53 -8.03 13.33
C GLY A 52 2.28 -6.70 13.41
N ARG A 53 2.24 -5.89 12.34
CA ARG A 53 2.93 -4.59 12.27
C ARG A 53 2.14 -3.46 12.90
N LEU A 54 0.81 -3.51 12.77
CA LEU A 54 -0.08 -2.44 13.22
C LEU A 54 -0.05 -2.32 14.73
N LYS A 55 0.21 -1.10 15.19
CA LYS A 55 0.17 -0.71 16.59
C LYS A 55 -0.84 0.43 16.73
N SER A 56 -1.52 0.47 17.88
CA SER A 56 -2.36 1.63 18.21
C SER A 56 -1.44 2.84 18.34
N ALA A 57 -1.54 3.76 17.38
CA ALA A 57 -0.72 4.96 17.31
C ALA A 57 -1.61 6.15 16.92
N PRO A 58 -1.46 7.32 17.57
CA PRO A 58 -2.20 8.52 17.17
C PRO A 58 -1.86 8.92 15.73
N PHE A 59 -2.84 9.49 15.02
CA PHE A 59 -2.60 10.09 13.70
C PHE A 59 -1.47 11.12 13.77
N GLY A 60 -0.54 11.06 12.81
CA GLY A 60 0.62 11.95 12.74
C GLY A 60 1.78 11.61 13.70
N SER A 61 1.67 10.55 14.51
CA SER A 61 2.80 10.05 15.30
C SER A 61 3.88 9.41 14.41
N PRO A 62 5.13 9.29 14.91
CA PRO A 62 6.20 8.60 14.17
C PRO A 62 5.86 7.14 13.85
N GLU A 63 5.19 6.43 14.74
CA GLU A 63 4.76 5.04 14.54
C GLU A 63 3.70 4.95 13.44
N TYR A 64 2.74 5.87 13.43
CA TYR A 64 1.74 5.99 12.38
C TYR A 64 2.43 6.26 11.03
N ALA A 65 3.31 7.26 10.96
CA ALA A 65 4.05 7.61 9.75
C ALA A 65 4.93 6.46 9.21
N ARG A 66 5.48 5.62 10.10
CA ARG A 66 6.24 4.42 9.69
C ARG A 66 5.37 3.39 9.00
N GLU A 67 4.13 3.18 9.45
CA GLU A 67 3.24 2.21 8.81
C GLU A 67 2.69 2.75 7.49
N GLU A 68 2.36 4.03 7.40
CA GLU A 68 2.02 4.69 6.13
C GLU A 68 3.17 4.52 5.09
N LEU A 69 4.43 4.62 5.54
CA LEU A 69 5.59 4.32 4.71
C LEU A 69 5.63 2.89 4.18
N VAL A 70 5.25 1.91 5.01
CA VAL A 70 5.13 0.52 4.56
C VAL A 70 4.00 0.39 3.54
N ALA A 71 2.86 1.04 3.77
CA ALA A 71 1.69 0.98 2.91
C ALA A 71 1.92 1.56 1.52
N GLU A 72 2.53 2.75 1.41
CA GLU A 72 2.84 3.35 0.10
C GLU A 72 3.89 2.55 -0.68
N ILE A 73 4.96 2.07 -0.02
CA ILE A 73 5.97 1.25 -0.71
C ILE A 73 5.35 -0.07 -1.17
N GLY A 74 4.52 -0.69 -0.33
CA GLY A 74 3.81 -1.93 -0.69
C GLY A 74 2.84 -1.74 -1.85
N ALA A 75 2.07 -0.64 -1.84
CA ALA A 75 1.21 -0.27 -2.95
C ALA A 75 2.00 -0.09 -4.25
N ALA A 76 3.15 0.60 -4.19
CA ALA A 76 4.01 0.79 -5.37
C ALA A 76 4.58 -0.53 -5.89
N PHE A 77 5.02 -1.44 -5.02
CA PHE A 77 5.48 -2.78 -5.41
C PHE A 77 4.35 -3.58 -6.06
N LEU A 78 3.17 -3.63 -5.44
CA LEU A 78 2.01 -4.36 -5.97
C LEU A 78 1.49 -3.76 -7.29
N CYS A 79 1.46 -2.43 -7.42
CA CYS A 79 1.09 -1.76 -8.67
C CYS A 79 2.05 -2.13 -9.81
N THR A 80 3.34 -2.25 -9.51
CA THR A 80 4.36 -2.68 -10.48
C THR A 80 4.16 -4.15 -10.83
N ASP A 81 4.05 -5.03 -9.83
CA ASP A 81 3.90 -6.48 -9.99
C ASP A 81 2.65 -6.85 -10.80
N LEU A 82 1.55 -6.13 -10.59
CA LEU A 82 0.26 -6.38 -11.23
C LEU A 82 0.08 -5.62 -12.56
N GLY A 83 1.08 -4.85 -13.00
CA GLY A 83 1.02 -4.07 -14.23
C GLY A 83 -0.03 -2.95 -14.22
N ILE A 84 -0.37 -2.43 -13.04
CA ILE A 84 -1.37 -1.36 -12.87
C ILE A 84 -0.73 -0.01 -13.20
N SER A 85 0.43 0.29 -12.66
CA SER A 85 1.14 1.54 -12.94
C SER A 85 2.64 1.30 -12.82
N VAL A 86 3.36 1.66 -13.88
CA VAL A 86 4.83 1.50 -13.96
C VAL A 86 5.54 2.80 -13.57
N GLU A 87 4.86 3.95 -13.68
CA GLU A 87 5.46 5.24 -13.32
C GLU A 87 5.15 5.63 -11.88
N PRO A 88 6.15 6.14 -11.12
CA PRO A 88 5.92 6.71 -9.80
C PRO A 88 4.94 7.87 -9.92
N ARG A 89 3.77 7.77 -9.29
CA ARG A 89 2.79 8.84 -9.38
C ARG A 89 3.28 10.09 -8.64
N GLU A 90 3.10 11.26 -9.25
CA GLU A 90 3.52 12.55 -8.67
C GLU A 90 2.79 12.89 -7.36
N ASP A 91 1.60 12.31 -7.12
CA ASP A 91 0.86 12.47 -5.85
C ASP A 91 1.50 11.69 -4.69
N HIS A 92 2.10 10.52 -4.93
CA HIS A 92 2.99 9.87 -3.95
C HIS A 92 4.20 10.74 -3.61
N ALA A 93 4.68 11.56 -4.56
CA ALA A 93 5.81 12.48 -4.36
C ALA A 93 5.51 13.61 -3.36
N LYS A 94 4.24 13.99 -3.17
CA LYS A 94 3.86 14.97 -2.15
C LYS A 94 4.03 14.42 -0.73
N TYR A 95 3.74 13.14 -0.52
CA TYR A 95 4.03 12.45 0.75
C TYR A 95 5.54 12.18 0.91
N LEU A 96 6.25 11.92 -0.19
CA LEU A 96 7.70 11.83 -0.21
C LEU A 96 8.40 13.11 0.28
N ASN A 97 7.83 14.31 0.17
CA ASN A 97 8.46 15.52 0.73
C ASN A 97 8.44 15.55 2.28
N GLY A 98 7.34 15.11 2.89
CA GLY A 98 7.30 14.91 4.35
C GLY A 98 8.28 13.81 4.77
N TRP A 99 8.42 12.78 3.92
CA TRP A 99 9.27 11.64 4.19
C TRP A 99 10.73 12.00 4.00
N LEU A 100 11.12 12.73 2.95
CA LEU A 100 12.48 13.23 2.69
C LEU A 100 13.09 13.95 3.90
N LYS A 101 12.26 14.62 4.71
CA LYS A 101 12.70 15.20 5.99
C LYS A 101 13.02 14.12 7.03
N ALA A 102 12.16 13.13 7.23
CA ALA A 102 12.43 11.95 8.07
C ALA A 102 13.57 11.06 7.53
N LEU A 103 13.77 11.03 6.21
CA LEU A 103 14.80 10.26 5.51
C LEU A 103 16.18 10.90 5.59
N LYS A 104 16.25 12.23 5.75
CA LYS A 104 17.49 12.93 6.08
C LYS A 104 18.04 12.50 7.44
N ASP A 105 17.14 12.15 8.38
CA ASP A 105 17.51 11.82 9.74
C ASP A 105 17.81 10.32 9.95
N ASP A 106 17.18 9.40 9.19
CA ASP A 106 17.50 7.96 9.28
C ASP A 106 17.25 7.17 7.98
N LYS A 107 18.31 6.88 7.22
CA LYS A 107 18.26 6.05 6.00
C LYS A 107 17.82 4.61 6.25
N ARG A 108 17.96 4.08 7.46
CA ARG A 108 17.52 2.71 7.81
C ARG A 108 16.00 2.61 7.81
N LEU A 109 15.31 3.74 7.97
CA LEU A 109 13.86 3.80 8.01
C LEU A 109 13.23 3.32 6.68
N ILE A 110 13.77 3.75 5.53
CA ILE A 110 13.33 3.27 4.19
C ILE A 110 13.59 1.80 4.04
N VAL A 111 14.81 1.36 4.34
CA VAL A 111 15.21 -0.04 4.11
C VAL A 111 14.33 -0.98 4.93
N ASN A 112 14.06 -0.62 6.18
CA ASN A 112 13.17 -1.40 7.04
C ASN A 112 11.72 -1.37 6.55
N ALA A 113 11.24 -0.23 6.06
CA ALA A 113 9.88 -0.13 5.54
C ALA A 113 9.72 -0.91 4.23
N ALA A 114 10.68 -0.82 3.31
CA ALA A 114 10.71 -1.60 2.08
C ALA A 114 10.77 -3.11 2.36
N ALA A 115 11.56 -3.54 3.34
CA ALA A 115 11.60 -4.94 3.75
C ALA A 115 10.25 -5.41 4.34
N ALA A 116 9.57 -4.56 5.09
CA ALA A 116 8.23 -4.87 5.62
C ALA A 116 7.15 -4.87 4.53
N ALA A 117 7.26 -3.95 3.55
CA ALA A 117 6.40 -3.89 2.39
C ALA A 117 6.57 -5.12 1.49
N GLY A 118 7.81 -5.58 1.27
CA GLY A 118 8.09 -6.83 0.55
C GLY A 118 7.38 -8.03 1.18
N LYS A 119 7.48 -8.17 2.52
CA LYS A 119 6.74 -9.22 3.25
C LYS A 119 5.22 -9.12 3.11
N ALA A 120 4.68 -7.89 3.01
CA ALA A 120 3.27 -7.68 2.75
C ALA A 120 2.88 -8.19 1.35
N CYS A 121 3.68 -7.85 0.34
CA CYS A 121 3.49 -8.31 -1.04
C CYS A 121 3.57 -9.84 -1.12
N ASP A 122 4.60 -10.45 -0.52
CA ASP A 122 4.78 -11.90 -0.48
C ASP A 122 3.56 -12.61 0.13
N LEU A 123 3.04 -12.08 1.25
CA LEU A 123 1.83 -12.63 1.87
C LEU A 123 0.64 -12.56 0.91
N LEU A 124 0.40 -11.41 0.27
CA LEU A 124 -0.72 -11.24 -0.65
C LEU A 124 -0.62 -12.16 -1.87
N HIS A 125 0.57 -12.27 -2.46
CA HIS A 125 0.84 -13.21 -3.55
C HIS A 125 0.61 -14.66 -3.11
N SER A 126 1.01 -15.04 -1.89
CA SER A 126 0.78 -16.39 -1.36
C SER A 126 -0.70 -16.75 -1.16
N LEU A 127 -1.58 -15.74 -1.03
CA LEU A 127 -3.04 -15.91 -0.90
C LEU A 127 -3.74 -16.01 -2.25
N GLN A 128 -3.08 -15.64 -3.34
CA GLN A 128 -3.62 -15.86 -4.68
C GLN A 128 -3.69 -17.37 -4.92
N THR A 129 -4.85 -17.84 -5.37
CA THR A 129 -4.99 -19.24 -5.77
C THR A 129 -3.96 -19.51 -6.86
N GLN A 130 -3.13 -20.54 -6.71
CA GLN A 130 -2.28 -21.00 -7.80
C GLN A 130 -3.20 -21.25 -9.00
N GLN A 131 -3.17 -20.37 -10.00
CA GLN A 131 -3.66 -20.75 -11.32
C GLN A 131 -2.85 -21.99 -11.68
N GLN A 132 -3.51 -23.16 -11.72
CA GLN A 132 -2.94 -24.31 -12.41
C GLN A 132 -2.56 -23.78 -13.79
N GLN A 133 -1.26 -23.75 -14.07
CA GLN A 133 -0.79 -23.60 -15.43
C GLN A 133 -1.41 -24.78 -16.19
N GLU A 134 -2.51 -24.54 -16.90
CA GLU A 134 -2.92 -25.38 -18.01
C GLU A 134 -1.77 -25.28 -19.02
N ALA A 135 -0.82 -26.19 -18.89
CA ALA A 135 0.15 -26.48 -19.92
C ALA A 135 -0.64 -26.80 -21.17
N VAL A 136 -0.61 -25.89 -22.14
CA VAL A 136 -1.04 -26.14 -23.50
C VAL A 136 -0.16 -27.27 -24.02
N ALA A 137 -0.72 -28.48 -24.04
CA ALA A 137 -0.16 -29.68 -24.65
C ALA A 137 -0.46 -29.69 -26.16
#